data_AF-A0A4Z1BYB0-F1
#
_entry.id   AF-A0A4Z1BYB0-F1
#
_cell.length_a   1.000
_cell.length_b   1.000
_cell.length_c   1.000
_cell.angle_alpha   90.00
_cell.angle_beta   90.00
_cell.angle_gamma   90.00
#
_symmetry.space_group_name_H-M   'P 1'
#
loop_
_entity.id
_entity.type
_entity.pdbx_description
1 polymer ?
#
loop_
_entity_poly.entity_id
_entity_poly.type
_entity_poly.pdbx_seq_one_letter_code
_entity_poly.pdbx_strand_id
1 'polypeptide(L)'
;ADWDRVAPVMTAIAARAEDGAPCAARMGDAGAGHFVKMVHNGIEYADMQMIAEVYGLMRDGMGLEATAISRIFEGWNGGILSSYLVEISAAVTAARDPHTGAAMPDVILDRAGQKGTGRWTAIEAQHLSAPIPVIEAAVMARNVSARLDERDAGQARFGAGAGPCALEPAALEQALIAGKILCYAQGFAMIGAASDSFGWTLDLPQIARVWRAGCIIRSTMLNDMAEALAEDPGRNLILAPFFAGLIDRAMPALRQVVSQGIAAGHPLPALASGLMWFDMMRTARGTANLIQAQRDFFGAHGFERLDGIADRHGPWGGTD
;
A
#
# COMPACT_ATOMS: atom_id res chain seq x y z
N ALA A 1 16.10 12.67 -27.78
CA ALA A 1 16.77 13.97 -27.93
C ALA A 1 17.10 14.60 -26.57
N ASP A 2 16.12 15.03 -25.77
CA ASP A 2 16.44 15.70 -24.49
C ASP A 2 17.00 14.76 -23.42
N TRP A 3 16.44 13.56 -23.27
CA TRP A 3 16.98 12.54 -22.37
C TRP A 3 18.44 12.21 -22.69
N ASP A 4 18.77 11.98 -23.97
CA ASP A 4 20.11 11.58 -24.39
C ASP A 4 21.18 12.62 -24.03
N ARG A 5 20.80 13.91 -23.96
CA ARG A 5 21.69 15.01 -23.56
C ARG A 5 21.98 15.01 -22.05
N VAL A 6 21.03 14.59 -21.22
CA VAL A 6 21.17 14.61 -19.75
C VAL A 6 21.52 13.25 -19.17
N ALA A 7 21.27 12.16 -19.91
CA ALA A 7 21.44 10.78 -19.46
C ALA A 7 22.85 10.50 -18.91
N PRO A 8 23.97 10.98 -19.50
CA PRO A 8 25.30 10.74 -18.93
C PRO A 8 25.45 11.28 -17.51
N VAL A 9 24.91 12.47 -17.24
CA VAL A 9 24.94 13.06 -15.89
C VAL A 9 23.98 12.32 -14.97
N MET A 10 22.74 12.09 -15.40
CA MET A 10 21.71 11.45 -14.58
C MET A 10 22.12 10.03 -14.15
N THR A 11 22.69 9.25 -15.06
CA THR A 11 23.16 7.88 -14.78
C THR A 11 24.47 7.85 -14.00
N ALA A 12 25.34 8.86 -14.11
CA ALA A 12 26.57 8.95 -13.34
C ALA A 12 26.32 9.28 -11.86
N ILE A 13 25.34 10.13 -11.56
CA ILE A 13 25.02 10.55 -10.18
C ILE A 13 23.99 9.65 -9.48
N ALA A 14 23.27 8.82 -10.24
CA ALA A 14 22.26 7.92 -9.68
C ALA A 14 22.88 6.86 -8.78
N ALA A 15 22.11 6.42 -7.78
CA ALA A 15 22.43 5.21 -7.05
C ALA A 15 22.54 4.01 -8.02
N ARG A 16 23.36 3.03 -7.64
CA ARG A 16 23.51 1.78 -8.41
C ARG A 16 22.82 0.65 -7.65
N ALA A 17 22.06 -0.17 -8.38
CA ALA A 17 21.57 -1.44 -7.86
C ALA A 17 22.74 -2.43 -7.69
N GLU A 18 22.48 -3.57 -7.04
CA GLU A 18 23.50 -4.59 -6.77
C GLU A 18 24.19 -5.13 -8.03
N ASP A 19 23.46 -5.18 -9.15
CA ASP A 19 23.96 -5.55 -10.48
C ASP A 19 24.75 -4.42 -11.19
N GLY A 20 24.96 -3.28 -10.53
CA GLY A 20 25.67 -2.11 -11.05
C GLY A 20 24.83 -1.18 -11.92
N ALA A 21 23.58 -1.54 -12.25
CA ALA A 21 22.71 -0.73 -13.08
C ALA A 21 22.35 0.61 -12.41
N PRO A 22 22.43 1.75 -13.13
CA PRO A 22 22.04 3.04 -12.57
C PRO A 22 20.53 3.11 -12.37
N CYS A 23 20.10 3.62 -11.22
CA CYS A 23 18.69 3.86 -10.88
C CYS A 23 18.20 5.18 -11.50
N ALA A 24 18.36 5.32 -12.82
CA ALA A 24 17.86 6.45 -13.60
C ALA A 24 17.51 6.00 -15.03
N ALA A 25 16.30 6.34 -15.47
CA ALA A 25 15.82 6.03 -16.83
C ALA A 25 14.82 7.10 -17.30
N ARG A 26 14.60 7.14 -18.62
CA ARG A 26 13.50 7.91 -19.21
C ARG A 26 12.19 7.18 -18.92
N MET A 27 11.32 7.81 -18.12
CA MET A 27 10.06 7.19 -17.71
C MET A 27 8.98 7.20 -18.79
N GLY A 28 8.98 8.20 -19.67
CA GLY A 28 7.96 8.37 -20.70
C GLY A 28 7.94 9.81 -21.22
N ASP A 29 6.84 10.17 -21.89
CA ASP A 29 6.61 11.51 -22.43
C ASP A 29 6.04 12.47 -21.37
N ALA A 30 6.12 13.77 -21.68
CA ALA A 30 5.52 14.85 -20.89
C ALA A 30 5.77 14.73 -19.36
N GLY A 31 4.71 14.53 -18.58
CA GLY A 31 4.73 14.46 -17.12
C GLY A 31 5.03 13.09 -16.52
N ALA A 32 5.28 12.06 -17.34
CA ALA A 32 5.41 10.67 -16.90
C ALA A 32 6.38 10.46 -15.73
N GLY A 33 7.55 11.11 -15.75
CA GLY A 33 8.52 11.01 -14.66
C GLY A 33 8.00 11.55 -13.32
N HIS A 34 7.25 12.66 -13.35
CA HIS A 34 6.62 13.21 -12.15
C HIS A 34 5.45 12.33 -11.67
N PHE A 35 4.67 11.75 -12.59
CA PHE A 35 3.61 10.82 -12.25
C PHE A 35 4.16 9.57 -11.56
N VAL A 36 5.20 8.94 -12.12
CA VAL A 36 5.87 7.78 -11.51
C VAL A 36 6.39 8.13 -10.12
N LYS A 37 6.97 9.33 -9.94
CA LYS A 37 7.42 9.80 -8.62
C LYS A 37 6.26 10.01 -7.63
N MET A 38 5.13 10.52 -8.11
CA MET A 38 3.92 10.66 -7.29
C MET A 38 3.44 9.30 -6.79
N VAL A 39 3.33 8.30 -7.69
CA VAL A 39 2.94 6.93 -7.30
C VAL A 39 3.94 6.30 -6.34
N HIS A 40 5.26 6.47 -6.55
CA HIS A 40 6.29 6.07 -5.59
C HIS A 40 5.99 6.60 -4.19
N ASN A 41 5.65 7.90 -4.05
CA ASN A 41 5.34 8.47 -2.74
C ASN A 41 4.00 7.96 -2.17
N GLY A 42 3.05 7.57 -3.00
CA GLY A 42 1.84 6.88 -2.55
C GLY A 42 2.16 5.50 -1.94
N ILE A 43 2.99 4.71 -2.63
CA ILE A 43 3.48 3.41 -2.14
C ILE A 43 4.28 3.60 -0.83
N GLU A 44 5.14 4.62 -0.77
CA GLU A 44 5.89 4.99 0.44
C GLU A 44 4.95 5.24 1.63
N TYR A 45 3.85 5.98 1.41
CA TYR A 45 2.89 6.26 2.48
C TYR A 45 2.23 5.00 2.99
N ALA A 46 1.83 4.09 2.09
CA ALA A 46 1.25 2.80 2.44
C ALA A 46 2.24 1.88 3.17
N ASP A 47 3.48 1.75 2.70
CA ASP A 47 4.51 0.95 3.36
C ASP A 47 4.76 1.45 4.79
N MET A 48 4.94 2.77 4.97
CA MET A 48 5.08 3.36 6.30
C MET A 48 3.87 3.09 7.19
N GLN A 49 2.66 3.17 6.64
CA GLN A 49 1.42 2.95 7.39
C GLN A 49 1.28 1.50 7.86
N MET A 50 1.55 0.52 6.98
CA MET A 50 1.49 -0.91 7.37
C MET A 50 2.56 -1.27 8.41
N ILE A 51 3.76 -0.69 8.30
CA ILE A 51 4.80 -0.85 9.31
C ILE A 51 4.35 -0.24 10.65
N ALA A 52 3.71 0.94 10.62
CA ALA A 52 3.18 1.59 11.83
C ALA A 52 2.02 0.79 12.46
N GLU A 53 1.16 0.15 11.66
CA GLU A 53 0.10 -0.73 12.14
C GLU A 53 0.66 -1.95 12.89
N VAL A 54 1.68 -2.59 12.31
CA VAL A 54 2.38 -3.72 12.94
C VAL A 54 3.14 -3.28 14.21
N TYR A 55 3.75 -2.09 14.18
CA TYR A 55 4.35 -1.48 15.37
C TYR A 55 3.32 -1.26 16.48
N GLY A 56 2.14 -0.72 16.16
CA GLY A 56 1.05 -0.51 17.12
C GLY A 56 0.55 -1.81 17.74
N LEU A 57 0.40 -2.88 16.94
CA LEU A 57 0.05 -4.21 17.46
C LEU A 57 1.12 -4.76 18.42
N MET A 58 2.41 -4.59 18.11
CA MET A 58 3.49 -5.02 19.00
C MET A 58 3.53 -4.22 20.30
N ARG A 59 3.41 -2.90 20.22
CA ARG A 59 3.49 -2.01 21.39
C ARG A 59 2.24 -2.13 22.27
N ASP A 60 1.08 -1.91 21.69
CA ASP A 60 -0.18 -1.76 22.44
C ASP A 60 -0.90 -3.10 22.62
N GLY A 61 -0.84 -3.97 21.61
CA GLY A 61 -1.52 -5.27 21.63
C GLY A 61 -0.72 -6.35 22.37
N MET A 62 0.59 -6.38 22.16
CA MET A 62 1.49 -7.37 22.74
C MET A 62 2.29 -6.83 23.94
N GLY A 63 2.26 -5.52 24.20
CA GLY A 63 2.97 -4.91 25.33
C GLY A 63 4.50 -4.94 25.20
N LEU A 64 5.03 -4.96 23.97
CA LEU A 64 6.47 -5.04 23.73
C LEU A 64 7.14 -3.67 23.87
N GLU A 65 8.27 -3.66 24.58
CA GLU A 65 9.16 -2.51 24.67
C GLU A 65 9.82 -2.19 23.31
N ALA A 66 10.08 -0.91 23.04
CA ALA A 66 10.66 -0.44 21.78
C ALA A 66 11.97 -1.17 21.40
N THR A 67 12.80 -1.52 22.39
CA THR A 67 14.04 -2.28 22.15
C THR A 67 13.81 -3.73 21.70
N ALA A 68 12.72 -4.37 22.13
CA ALA A 68 12.34 -5.69 21.66
C ALA A 68 11.78 -5.61 20.23
N ILE A 69 10.96 -4.58 19.96
CA ILE A 69 10.45 -4.27 18.63
C ILE A 69 11.58 -4.02 17.63
N SER A 70 12.62 -3.27 18.02
CA SER A 70 13.81 -3.04 17.17
C SER A 70 14.43 -4.35 16.69
N ARG A 71 14.64 -5.31 17.61
CA ARG A 71 15.23 -6.62 17.27
C ARG A 71 14.35 -7.43 16.32
N ILE A 72 13.03 -7.30 16.43
CA ILE A 72 12.08 -7.94 15.51
C ILE A 72 12.24 -7.35 14.11
N PHE A 73 12.24 -6.01 13.99
CA PHE A 73 12.46 -5.36 12.69
C PHE A 73 13.86 -5.66 12.11
N GLU A 74 14.91 -5.72 12.93
CA GLU A 74 16.25 -6.16 12.51
C GLU A 74 16.22 -7.57 11.93
N GLY A 75 15.51 -8.49 12.60
CA GLY A 75 15.31 -9.86 12.13
C GLY A 75 14.60 -9.91 10.78
N TRP A 76 13.49 -9.17 10.62
CA TRP A 76 12.75 -9.10 9.36
C TRP A 76 13.57 -8.48 8.22
N ASN A 77 14.43 -7.51 8.54
CA ASN A 77 15.29 -6.87 7.54
C ASN A 77 16.39 -7.80 7.00
N GLY A 78 16.68 -8.90 7.71
CA GLY A 78 17.54 -9.98 7.23
C GLY A 78 16.83 -10.98 6.29
N GLY A 79 15.53 -10.85 6.09
CA GLY A 79 14.71 -11.75 5.29
C GLY A 79 14.06 -11.08 4.08
N ILE A 80 12.87 -11.57 3.70
CA ILE A 80 12.13 -11.11 2.51
C ILE A 80 11.64 -9.65 2.62
N LEU A 81 11.52 -9.12 3.84
CA LEU A 81 11.16 -7.72 4.09
C LEU A 81 12.35 -6.77 4.03
N SER A 82 13.54 -7.25 3.67
CA SER A 82 14.76 -6.43 3.55
C SER A 82 14.51 -5.17 2.71
N SER A 83 14.50 -4.03 3.40
CA SER A 83 14.12 -2.75 2.81
C SER A 83 14.57 -1.59 3.68
N TYR A 84 14.77 -0.43 3.07
CA TYR A 84 15.18 0.75 3.81
C TYR A 84 14.17 1.15 4.90
N LEU A 85 12.87 1.04 4.64
CA LEU A 85 11.84 1.41 5.62
C LEU A 85 11.84 0.47 6.83
N VAL A 86 12.09 -0.83 6.66
CA VAL A 86 12.20 -1.77 7.78
C VAL A 86 13.51 -1.55 8.55
N GLU A 87 14.63 -1.32 7.83
CA GLU A 87 15.92 -0.95 8.40
C GLU A 87 15.81 0.27 9.34
N ILE A 88 15.22 1.38 8.86
CA ILE A 88 15.08 2.57 9.69
C ILE A 88 14.06 2.37 10.81
N SER A 89 13.07 1.50 10.65
CA SER A 89 12.09 1.19 11.70
C SER A 89 12.74 0.50 12.90
N ALA A 90 13.70 -0.40 12.64
CA ALA A 90 14.60 -0.90 13.68
C ALA A 90 15.39 0.26 14.33
N ALA A 91 16.10 1.05 13.52
CA ALA A 91 16.96 2.12 14.04
C ALA A 91 16.21 3.14 14.92
N VAL A 92 15.01 3.57 14.51
CA VAL A 92 14.23 4.56 15.27
C VAL A 92 13.59 4.00 16.53
N THR A 93 13.26 2.70 16.57
CA THR A 93 12.74 2.04 17.78
C THR A 93 13.85 1.71 18.78
N ALA A 94 15.10 1.57 18.34
CA ALA A 94 16.27 1.50 19.23
C ALA A 94 16.70 2.87 19.80
N ALA A 95 16.36 3.97 19.13
CA ALA A 95 16.82 5.29 19.49
C ALA A 95 16.25 5.74 20.85
N ARG A 96 17.08 6.42 21.64
CA ARG A 96 16.69 7.02 22.92
C ARG A 96 16.68 8.54 22.83
N ASP A 97 15.70 9.16 23.46
CA ASP A 97 15.65 10.60 23.62
C ASP A 97 16.79 11.08 24.53
N PRO A 98 17.67 12.00 24.08
CA PRO A 98 18.78 12.48 24.89
C PRO A 98 18.35 13.29 26.11
N HIS A 99 17.11 13.77 26.17
CA HIS A 99 16.61 14.59 27.28
C HIS A 99 15.98 13.74 28.40
N THR A 100 15.18 12.74 28.05
CA THR A 100 14.42 11.90 29.00
C THR A 100 14.98 10.50 29.17
N GLY A 101 15.77 10.01 28.21
CA GLY A 101 16.25 8.62 28.14
C GLY A 101 15.20 7.60 27.69
N ALA A 102 13.94 8.03 27.47
CA ALA A 102 12.86 7.20 26.94
C ALA A 102 13.14 6.77 25.50
N ALA A 103 12.39 5.78 24.99
CA ALA A 103 12.48 5.46 23.57
C ALA A 103 11.95 6.63 22.73
N MET A 104 12.63 6.93 21.63
CA MET A 104 12.29 8.10 20.80
C MET A 104 10.83 8.08 20.30
N PRO A 105 10.25 6.95 19.85
CA PRO A 105 8.85 6.92 19.42
C PRO A 105 7.84 7.31 20.51
N ASP A 106 8.17 7.12 21.79
CA ASP A 106 7.24 7.35 22.90
C ASP A 106 7.14 8.85 23.27
N VAL A 107 8.12 9.66 22.88
CA VAL A 107 8.13 11.11 23.12
C VAL A 107 7.69 11.93 21.90
N ILE A 108 7.53 11.29 20.75
CA ILE A 108 7.09 11.94 19.51
C ILE A 108 5.57 12.10 19.53
N LEU A 109 5.10 13.32 19.25
CA LEU A 109 3.69 13.60 19.03
C LEU A 109 3.17 12.82 17.82
N ASP A 110 2.08 12.08 17.98
CA ASP A 110 1.44 11.20 16.99
C ASP A 110 0.62 11.97 15.93
N ARG A 111 1.21 13.04 15.38
CA ARG A 111 0.63 13.90 14.35
C ARG A 111 1.47 13.83 13.08
N ALA A 112 1.08 12.97 12.15
CA ALA A 112 1.80 12.78 10.91
C ALA A 112 1.58 13.96 9.94
N GLY A 113 2.67 14.64 9.57
CA GLY A 113 2.65 15.62 8.48
C GLY A 113 2.61 14.97 7.09
N GLN A 114 2.23 15.75 6.08
CA GLN A 114 2.34 15.36 4.67
C GLN A 114 2.60 16.58 3.78
N LYS A 115 3.39 16.39 2.72
CA LYS A 115 3.73 17.44 1.74
C LYS A 115 2.86 17.42 0.48
N GLY A 116 1.83 16.56 0.46
CA GLY A 116 0.80 16.53 -0.59
C GLY A 116 0.97 15.43 -1.65
N THR A 117 2.16 14.88 -1.86
CA THR A 117 2.40 13.90 -2.93
C THR A 117 1.60 12.60 -2.77
N GLY A 118 1.51 12.03 -1.56
CA GLY A 118 0.65 10.86 -1.32
C GLY A 118 -0.84 11.16 -1.54
N ARG A 119 -1.29 12.38 -1.18
CA ARG A 119 -2.65 12.84 -1.45
C ARG A 119 -2.92 12.99 -2.94
N TRP A 120 -1.96 13.46 -3.72
CA TRP A 120 -2.09 13.54 -5.18
C TRP A 120 -2.26 12.16 -5.80
N THR A 121 -1.54 11.14 -5.33
CA THR A 121 -1.73 9.76 -5.78
C THR A 121 -3.17 9.30 -5.55
N ALA A 122 -3.72 9.51 -4.36
CA ALA A 122 -5.11 9.15 -4.04
C ALA A 122 -6.12 9.89 -4.93
N ILE A 123 -5.93 11.20 -5.16
CA ILE A 123 -6.83 11.99 -6.02
C ILE A 123 -6.77 11.50 -7.47
N GLU A 124 -5.57 11.32 -8.00
CA GLU A 124 -5.38 10.96 -9.40
C GLU A 124 -5.87 9.54 -9.70
N ALA A 125 -5.77 8.64 -8.73
CA ALA A 125 -6.31 7.29 -8.89
C ALA A 125 -7.84 7.29 -9.07
N GLN A 126 -8.56 8.21 -8.41
CA GLN A 126 -9.99 8.39 -8.61
C GLN A 126 -10.31 8.93 -10.01
N HIS A 127 -9.50 9.85 -10.55
CA HIS A 127 -9.63 10.32 -11.93
C HIS A 127 -9.40 9.20 -12.95
N LEU A 128 -8.42 8.32 -12.69
CA LEU A 128 -8.07 7.17 -13.52
C LEU A 128 -8.97 5.95 -13.30
N SER A 129 -9.89 5.99 -12.33
CA SER A 129 -10.65 4.80 -11.87
C SER A 129 -9.75 3.61 -11.49
N ALA A 130 -8.55 3.89 -10.98
CA ALA A 130 -7.59 2.89 -10.52
C ALA A 130 -7.79 2.62 -9.01
N PRO A 131 -8.25 1.42 -8.59
CA PRO A 131 -8.50 1.15 -7.18
C PRO A 131 -7.18 0.97 -6.40
N ILE A 132 -6.85 1.93 -5.53
CA ILE A 132 -5.63 1.92 -4.68
C ILE A 132 -5.93 2.05 -3.17
N PRO A 133 -6.88 1.27 -2.61
CA PRO A 133 -7.40 1.51 -1.27
C PRO A 133 -6.35 1.43 -0.16
N VAL A 134 -5.23 0.71 -0.35
CA VAL A 134 -4.14 0.68 0.65
C VAL A 134 -3.43 2.03 0.76
N ILE A 135 -3.19 2.70 -0.37
CA ILE A 135 -2.58 4.03 -0.43
C ILE A 135 -3.56 5.09 0.11
N GLU A 136 -4.84 4.97 -0.24
CA GLU A 136 -5.89 5.87 0.27
C GLU A 136 -6.04 5.76 1.79
N ALA A 137 -6.03 4.54 2.32
CA ALA A 137 -6.06 4.28 3.76
C ALA A 137 -4.88 4.95 4.49
N ALA A 138 -3.69 4.95 3.90
CA ALA A 138 -2.52 5.63 4.47
C ALA A 138 -2.65 7.16 4.48
N VAL A 139 -3.25 7.75 3.43
CA VAL A 139 -3.56 9.20 3.41
C VAL A 139 -4.62 9.52 4.48
N MET A 140 -5.65 8.70 4.59
CA MET A 140 -6.70 8.85 5.59
C MET A 140 -6.14 8.76 7.01
N ALA A 141 -5.30 7.76 7.32
CA ALA A 141 -4.71 7.58 8.64
C ALA A 141 -3.89 8.80 9.09
N ARG A 142 -3.12 9.42 8.17
CA ARG A 142 -2.40 10.67 8.45
C ARG A 142 -3.34 11.82 8.78
N ASN A 143 -4.41 11.99 8.01
CA ASN A 143 -5.41 13.04 8.26
C ASN A 143 -6.10 12.84 9.62
N VAL A 144 -6.41 11.60 10.01
CA VAL A 144 -6.98 11.29 11.33
C VAL A 144 -5.98 11.58 12.44
N SER A 145 -4.70 11.24 12.27
CA SER A 145 -3.65 11.49 13.27
C SER A 145 -3.53 12.98 13.63
N ALA A 146 -3.81 13.88 12.67
CA ALA A 146 -3.74 15.32 12.89
C ALA A 146 -4.85 15.89 13.78
N ARG A 147 -5.98 15.18 13.93
CA ARG A 147 -7.16 15.61 14.69
C ARG A 147 -7.03 15.29 16.19
N LEU A 148 -5.96 15.78 16.84
CA LEU A 148 -5.63 15.48 18.24
C LEU A 148 -6.83 15.67 19.18
N ASP A 149 -7.36 16.90 19.25
CA ASP A 149 -8.43 17.26 20.19
C ASP A 149 -9.70 16.39 20.00
N GLU A 150 -10.00 16.03 18.76
CA GLU A 150 -11.15 15.16 18.46
C GLU A 150 -10.89 13.70 18.86
N ARG A 151 -9.66 13.21 18.69
CA ARG A 151 -9.27 11.86 19.15
C ARG A 151 -9.27 11.80 20.68
N ASP A 152 -8.78 12.85 21.34
CA ASP A 152 -8.81 12.96 22.81
C ASP A 152 -10.25 12.99 23.33
N ALA A 153 -11.12 13.80 22.73
CA ALA A 153 -12.55 13.82 23.05
C ALA A 153 -13.23 12.46 22.78
N GLY A 154 -12.85 11.80 21.68
CA GLY A 154 -13.30 10.45 21.33
C GLY A 154 -12.93 9.43 22.40
N GLN A 155 -11.67 9.40 22.83
CA GLN A 155 -11.19 8.51 23.89
C GLN A 155 -11.90 8.82 25.22
N ALA A 156 -12.06 10.09 25.59
CA ALA A 156 -12.79 10.47 26.80
C ALA A 156 -14.25 9.98 26.79
N ARG A 157 -14.88 9.94 25.60
CA ARG A 157 -16.28 9.51 25.43
C ARG A 157 -16.46 8.00 25.32
N PHE A 158 -15.57 7.31 24.62
CA PHE A 158 -15.73 5.91 24.22
C PHE A 158 -14.75 4.95 24.89
N GLY A 159 -13.80 5.46 25.69
CA GLY A 159 -12.73 4.69 26.30
C GLY A 159 -11.46 4.66 25.46
N ALA A 160 -10.35 4.22 26.06
CA ALA A 160 -9.13 3.96 25.32
C ALA A 160 -9.37 2.87 24.27
N GLY A 161 -8.89 3.10 23.05
CA GLY A 161 -8.84 2.07 22.02
C GLY A 161 -7.74 1.05 22.29
N ALA A 162 -7.60 0.06 21.39
CA ALA A 162 -6.52 -0.93 21.38
C ALA A 162 -6.34 -1.70 22.71
N GLY A 163 -7.00 -2.85 22.82
CA GLY A 163 -6.79 -3.83 23.89
C GLY A 163 -5.69 -4.86 23.56
N PRO A 164 -5.35 -5.73 24.52
CA PRO A 164 -4.38 -6.81 24.31
C PRO A 164 -4.80 -7.76 23.17
N CYS A 165 -3.82 -8.26 22.42
CA CYS A 165 -4.03 -9.29 21.40
C CYS A 165 -2.95 -10.38 21.47
N ALA A 166 -3.35 -11.64 21.27
CA ALA A 166 -2.45 -12.80 21.27
C ALA A 166 -1.92 -13.10 19.85
N LEU A 167 -1.24 -12.12 19.26
CA LEU A 167 -0.56 -12.26 17.97
C LEU A 167 0.91 -12.59 18.17
N GLU A 168 1.46 -13.39 17.26
CA GLU A 168 2.89 -13.72 17.24
C GLU A 168 3.62 -12.83 16.22
N PRO A 169 4.90 -12.45 16.48
CA PRO A 169 5.68 -11.66 15.52
C PRO A 169 5.72 -12.26 14.11
N ALA A 170 5.77 -13.59 13.99
CA ALA A 170 5.77 -14.27 12.69
C ALA A 170 4.46 -14.03 11.90
N ALA A 171 3.31 -13.91 12.57
CA ALA A 171 2.05 -13.59 11.91
C ALA A 171 2.04 -12.14 11.42
N LEU A 172 2.62 -11.21 12.19
CA LEU A 172 2.78 -9.81 11.79
C LEU A 172 3.71 -9.67 10.58
N GLU A 173 4.81 -10.43 10.55
CA GLU A 173 5.75 -10.46 9.42
C GLU A 173 5.05 -10.90 8.13
N GLN A 174 4.32 -12.03 8.19
CA GLN A 174 3.57 -12.55 7.05
C GLN A 174 2.47 -11.58 6.61
N ALA A 175 1.74 -10.97 7.55
CA ALA A 175 0.74 -9.96 7.22
C ALA A 175 1.36 -8.76 6.50
N LEU A 176 2.55 -8.30 6.93
CA LEU A 176 3.27 -7.19 6.29
C LEU A 176 3.79 -7.58 4.90
N ILE A 177 4.25 -8.82 4.69
CA ILE A 177 4.63 -9.33 3.36
C ILE A 177 3.44 -9.27 2.41
N ALA A 178 2.29 -9.82 2.81
CA ALA A 178 1.08 -9.76 2.01
C ALA A 178 0.66 -8.30 1.73
N GLY A 179 0.59 -7.47 2.77
CA GLY A 179 0.23 -6.05 2.64
C GLY A 179 1.13 -5.30 1.66
N LYS A 180 2.45 -5.50 1.73
CA LYS A 180 3.42 -4.90 0.80
C LYS A 180 3.17 -5.34 -0.64
N ILE A 181 2.99 -6.63 -0.90
CA ILE A 181 2.70 -7.12 -2.26
C ILE A 181 1.39 -6.49 -2.80
N LEU A 182 0.34 -6.46 -1.99
CA LEU A 182 -0.97 -5.90 -2.38
C LEU A 182 -0.89 -4.39 -2.64
N CYS A 183 -0.12 -3.65 -1.84
CA CYS A 183 0.17 -2.23 -2.04
C CYS A 183 0.84 -1.97 -3.41
N TYR A 184 1.91 -2.71 -3.71
CA TYR A 184 2.64 -2.51 -4.97
C TYR A 184 1.82 -2.95 -6.18
N ALA A 185 1.03 -4.03 -6.06
CA ALA A 185 0.11 -4.45 -7.12
C ALA A 185 -0.87 -3.34 -7.51
N GLN A 186 -1.41 -2.62 -6.53
CA GLN A 186 -2.27 -1.45 -6.74
C GLN A 186 -1.52 -0.29 -7.40
N GLY A 187 -0.31 0.03 -6.91
CA GLY A 187 0.53 1.09 -7.45
C GLY A 187 0.93 0.85 -8.92
N PHE A 188 1.38 -0.35 -9.26
CA PHE A 188 1.73 -0.68 -10.66
C PHE A 188 0.49 -0.73 -11.57
N ALA A 189 -0.64 -1.23 -11.09
CA ALA A 189 -1.90 -1.18 -11.85
C ALA A 189 -2.33 0.27 -12.15
N MET A 190 -2.17 1.20 -11.19
CA MET A 190 -2.42 2.62 -11.41
C MET A 190 -1.48 3.23 -12.46
N ILE A 191 -0.20 2.84 -12.46
CA ILE A 191 0.76 3.30 -13.48
C ILE A 191 0.36 2.77 -14.86
N GLY A 192 -0.07 1.51 -14.97
CA GLY A 192 -0.62 0.95 -16.20
C GLY A 192 -1.84 1.73 -16.70
N ALA A 193 -2.82 1.98 -15.83
CA ALA A 193 -4.02 2.76 -16.16
C ALA A 193 -3.68 4.19 -16.63
N ALA A 194 -2.68 4.83 -16.03
CA ALA A 194 -2.19 6.13 -16.47
C ALA A 194 -1.51 6.07 -17.84
N SER A 195 -0.76 5.00 -18.11
CA SER A 195 -0.15 4.76 -19.41
C SER A 195 -1.22 4.72 -20.50
N ASP A 196 -2.30 3.96 -20.27
CA ASP A 196 -3.42 3.84 -21.20
C ASP A 196 -4.19 5.16 -21.36
N SER A 197 -4.56 5.79 -20.24
CA SER A 197 -5.39 7.00 -20.24
C SER A 197 -4.69 8.22 -20.85
N PHE A 198 -3.37 8.34 -20.69
CA PHE A 198 -2.59 9.48 -21.19
C PHE A 198 -1.87 9.19 -22.51
N GLY A 199 -2.00 7.96 -23.05
CA GLY A 199 -1.28 7.54 -24.25
C GLY A 199 0.25 7.53 -24.07
N TRP A 200 0.73 7.29 -22.85
CA TRP A 200 2.15 7.14 -22.57
C TRP A 200 2.60 5.70 -22.84
N THR A 201 3.91 5.52 -23.07
CA THR A 201 4.54 4.19 -23.12
C THR A 201 5.41 4.01 -21.87
N LEU A 202 4.78 3.70 -20.72
CA LEU A 202 5.50 3.49 -19.47
C LEU A 202 6.05 2.05 -19.39
N ASP A 203 7.36 1.93 -19.16
CA ASP A 203 8.05 0.65 -18.97
C ASP A 203 8.00 0.24 -17.49
N LEU A 204 6.96 -0.51 -17.10
CA LEU A 204 6.77 -0.96 -15.71
C LEU A 204 7.98 -1.76 -15.16
N PRO A 205 8.58 -2.71 -15.91
CA PRO A 205 9.82 -3.35 -15.50
C PRO A 205 10.94 -2.36 -15.20
N GLN A 206 11.15 -1.37 -16.07
CA GLN A 206 12.20 -0.38 -15.89
C GLN A 206 11.93 0.55 -14.70
N ILE A 207 10.66 0.90 -14.45
CA ILE A 207 10.25 1.65 -13.26
C ILE A 207 10.61 0.87 -11.99
N ALA A 208 10.27 -0.42 -11.93
CA ALA A 208 10.64 -1.28 -10.81
C ALA A 208 12.17 -1.34 -10.62
N ARG A 209 12.95 -1.49 -11.70
CA ARG A 209 14.42 -1.51 -11.66
C ARG A 209 15.01 -0.22 -11.09
N VAL A 210 14.44 0.94 -11.43
CA VAL A 210 14.89 2.25 -10.94
C VAL A 210 14.60 2.43 -9.45
N TRP A 211 13.57 1.79 -8.90
CA TRP A 211 13.27 1.89 -7.47
C TRP A 211 14.14 0.99 -6.57
N ARG A 212 14.94 0.08 -7.15
CA ARG A 212 15.74 -0.89 -6.38
C ARG A 212 16.81 -0.29 -5.48
N ALA A 213 17.30 0.92 -5.78
CA ALA A 213 18.28 1.62 -4.95
C ALA A 213 18.06 3.15 -4.96
N GLY A 214 18.64 3.84 -3.97
CA GLY A 214 18.62 5.30 -3.85
C GLY A 214 17.30 5.92 -3.39
N CYS A 215 16.16 5.32 -3.74
CA CYS A 215 14.84 5.80 -3.32
C CYS A 215 14.44 5.31 -1.91
N ILE A 216 13.33 5.82 -1.36
CA ILE A 216 12.86 5.48 -0.01
C ILE A 216 12.27 4.08 0.04
N ILE A 217 11.53 3.68 -0.98
CA ILE A 217 10.83 2.39 -1.01
C ILE A 217 11.73 1.22 -1.45
N ARG A 218 13.04 1.46 -1.59
CA ARG A 218 14.02 0.45 -2.04
C ARG A 218 13.97 -0.80 -1.16
N SER A 219 13.92 -1.96 -1.80
CA SER A 219 13.80 -3.27 -1.16
C SER A 219 14.27 -4.38 -2.11
N THR A 220 14.61 -5.54 -1.56
CA THR A 220 14.95 -6.74 -2.35
C THR A 220 13.79 -7.19 -3.23
N MET A 221 12.56 -7.08 -2.73
CA MET A 221 11.32 -7.45 -3.43
C MET A 221 11.10 -6.70 -4.76
N LEU A 222 11.71 -5.52 -4.93
CA LEU A 222 11.65 -4.78 -6.20
C LEU A 222 12.42 -5.47 -7.34
N ASN A 223 13.41 -6.32 -7.03
CA ASN A 223 14.02 -7.21 -8.03
C ASN A 223 12.98 -8.18 -8.57
N ASP A 224 12.27 -8.88 -7.67
CA ASP A 224 11.26 -9.86 -8.04
C ASP A 224 10.09 -9.21 -8.80
N MET A 225 9.73 -7.96 -8.45
CA MET A 225 8.71 -7.20 -9.19
C MET A 225 9.18 -6.84 -10.59
N ALA A 226 10.42 -6.42 -10.76
CA ALA A 226 10.98 -6.13 -12.08
C ALA A 226 11.01 -7.37 -12.97
N GLU A 227 11.31 -8.54 -12.41
CA GLU A 227 11.28 -9.82 -13.12
C GLU A 227 9.86 -10.23 -13.51
N ALA A 228 8.91 -10.20 -12.57
CA ALA A 228 7.51 -10.53 -12.82
C ALA A 228 6.87 -9.63 -13.89
N LEU A 229 7.15 -8.31 -13.82
CA LEU A 229 6.66 -7.35 -14.81
C LEU A 229 7.34 -7.54 -16.17
N ALA A 230 8.60 -7.98 -16.21
CA ALA A 230 9.29 -8.24 -17.48
C ALA A 230 8.73 -9.49 -18.19
N GLU A 231 8.25 -10.47 -17.42
CA GLU A 231 7.60 -11.67 -17.95
C GLU A 231 6.24 -11.34 -18.59
N ASP A 232 5.44 -10.49 -17.94
CA ASP A 232 4.13 -10.06 -18.42
C ASP A 232 3.74 -8.68 -17.86
N PRO A 233 4.03 -7.58 -18.58
CA PRO A 233 3.77 -6.22 -18.09
C PRO A 233 2.28 -5.91 -17.85
N GLY A 234 1.37 -6.64 -18.50
CA GLY A 234 -0.07 -6.45 -18.35
C GLY A 234 -0.68 -7.22 -17.18
N ARG A 235 0.08 -8.12 -16.57
CA ARG A 235 -0.40 -8.95 -15.45
C ARG A 235 -0.37 -8.16 -14.16
N ASN A 236 -1.47 -8.22 -13.42
CA ASN A 236 -1.47 -7.75 -12.04
C ASN A 236 -0.48 -8.58 -11.19
N LEU A 237 0.38 -7.93 -10.41
CA LEU A 237 1.40 -8.60 -9.60
C LEU A 237 0.84 -9.70 -8.69
N ILE A 238 -0.40 -9.61 -8.21
CA ILE A 238 -1.00 -10.67 -7.39
C ILE A 238 -1.15 -12.02 -8.12
N LEU A 239 -1.15 -12.00 -9.46
CA LEU A 239 -1.28 -13.18 -10.32
C LEU A 239 0.08 -13.68 -10.83
N ALA A 240 1.18 -12.97 -10.59
CA ALA A 240 2.50 -13.43 -10.97
C ALA A 240 2.92 -14.61 -10.08
N PRO A 241 3.43 -15.73 -10.63
CA PRO A 241 3.63 -16.99 -9.89
C PRO A 241 4.40 -16.85 -8.57
N PHE A 242 5.49 -16.06 -8.57
CA PHE A 242 6.27 -15.79 -7.37
C PHE A 242 5.45 -15.11 -6.26
N PHE A 243 4.74 -14.04 -6.61
CA PHE A 243 3.94 -13.26 -5.67
C PHE A 243 2.66 -13.98 -5.25
N ALA A 244 2.00 -14.69 -6.16
CA ALA A 244 0.86 -15.55 -5.83
C ALA A 244 1.24 -16.58 -4.77
N GLY A 245 2.39 -17.25 -4.93
CA GLY A 245 2.89 -18.20 -3.93
C GLY A 245 3.22 -17.57 -2.57
N LEU A 246 3.72 -16.33 -2.55
CA LEU A 246 3.92 -15.58 -1.30
C LEU A 246 2.60 -15.21 -0.64
N ILE A 247 1.64 -14.69 -1.42
CA ILE A 247 0.32 -14.34 -0.94
C ILE A 247 -0.37 -15.58 -0.36
N ASP A 248 -0.34 -16.73 -1.03
CA ASP A 248 -0.97 -17.96 -0.54
C ASP A 248 -0.45 -18.37 0.84
N ARG A 249 0.85 -18.24 1.08
CA ARG A 249 1.47 -18.53 2.39
C ARG A 249 1.15 -17.48 3.44
N ALA A 250 1.12 -16.21 3.05
CA ALA A 250 0.99 -15.08 3.97
C ALA A 250 -0.47 -14.71 4.31
N MET A 251 -1.41 -15.04 3.43
CA MET A 251 -2.82 -14.66 3.55
C MET A 251 -3.50 -15.15 4.84
N PRO A 252 -3.28 -16.38 5.34
CA PRO A 252 -3.83 -16.80 6.63
C PRO A 252 -3.41 -15.88 7.78
N ALA A 253 -2.15 -15.46 7.79
CA ALA A 253 -1.63 -14.55 8.80
C ALA A 253 -2.22 -13.14 8.64
N LEU A 254 -2.33 -12.61 7.42
CA LEU A 254 -3.01 -11.32 7.18
C LEU A 254 -4.46 -11.34 7.72
N ARG A 255 -5.21 -12.41 7.46
CA ARG A 255 -6.56 -12.58 8.00
C ARG A 255 -6.57 -12.64 9.52
N GLN A 256 -5.65 -13.40 10.12
CA GLN A 256 -5.52 -13.50 11.57
C GLN A 256 -5.24 -12.13 12.19
N VAL A 257 -4.27 -11.39 11.67
CA VAL A 257 -3.86 -10.07 12.15
C VAL A 257 -4.99 -9.06 12.02
N VAL A 258 -5.63 -8.97 10.86
CA VAL A 258 -6.76 -8.04 10.64
C VAL A 258 -7.94 -8.40 11.54
N SER A 259 -8.33 -9.67 11.64
CA SER A 259 -9.48 -10.09 12.45
C SER A 259 -9.25 -9.90 13.95
N GLN A 260 -8.11 -10.34 14.48
CA GLN A 260 -7.81 -10.22 15.91
C GLN A 260 -7.51 -8.77 16.31
N GLY A 261 -6.77 -8.03 15.48
CA GLY A 261 -6.48 -6.62 15.73
C GLY A 261 -7.76 -5.79 15.79
N ILE A 262 -8.64 -5.92 14.80
CA ILE A 262 -9.94 -5.22 14.81
C ILE A 262 -10.81 -5.67 15.99
N ALA A 263 -10.87 -6.96 16.29
CA ALA A 263 -11.64 -7.47 17.44
C ALA A 263 -11.13 -6.91 18.78
N ALA A 264 -9.83 -6.63 18.87
CA ALA A 264 -9.20 -5.97 20.02
C ALA A 264 -9.21 -4.44 19.92
N GLY A 265 -9.82 -3.84 18.89
CA GLY A 265 -9.94 -2.38 18.75
C GLY A 265 -8.69 -1.67 18.22
N HIS A 266 -7.77 -2.39 17.57
CA HIS A 266 -6.63 -1.80 16.85
C HIS A 266 -7.05 -1.30 15.45
N PRO A 267 -6.75 -0.05 15.09
CA PRO A 267 -7.00 0.45 13.74
C PRO A 267 -5.94 -0.08 12.78
N LEU A 268 -6.36 -0.91 11.81
CA LEU A 268 -5.48 -1.50 10.77
C LEU A 268 -5.93 -1.09 9.35
N PRO A 269 -6.07 0.21 9.05
CA PRO A 269 -6.73 0.66 7.83
C PRO A 269 -6.02 0.20 6.55
N ALA A 270 -4.70 0.19 6.48
CA ALA A 270 -3.96 -0.22 5.28
C ALA A 270 -3.98 -1.74 5.09
N LEU A 271 -3.68 -2.52 6.14
CA LEU A 271 -3.71 -3.98 6.06
C LEU A 271 -5.12 -4.53 5.77
N ALA A 272 -6.15 -3.97 6.42
CA ALA A 272 -7.54 -4.36 6.19
C ALA A 272 -8.00 -4.01 4.76
N SER A 273 -7.65 -2.81 4.27
CA SER A 273 -7.97 -2.39 2.90
C SER A 273 -7.29 -3.28 1.85
N GLY A 274 -6.04 -3.69 2.11
CA GLY A 274 -5.34 -4.65 1.26
C GLY A 274 -6.06 -6.00 1.21
N LEU A 275 -6.42 -6.55 2.38
CA LEU A 275 -7.17 -7.81 2.47
C LEU A 275 -8.51 -7.74 1.72
N MET A 276 -9.28 -6.68 1.92
CA MET A 276 -10.57 -6.47 1.27
C MET A 276 -10.42 -6.36 -0.26
N TRP A 277 -9.43 -5.58 -0.72
CA TRP A 277 -9.15 -5.45 -2.14
C TRP A 277 -8.76 -6.79 -2.76
N PHE A 278 -7.91 -7.58 -2.10
CA PHE A 278 -7.54 -8.91 -2.57
C PHE A 278 -8.76 -9.83 -2.70
N ASP A 279 -9.64 -9.85 -1.68
CA ASP A 279 -10.86 -10.66 -1.69
C ASP A 279 -11.82 -10.23 -2.82
N MET A 280 -11.91 -8.94 -3.14
CA MET A 280 -12.65 -8.46 -4.29
C MET A 280 -12.02 -8.92 -5.61
N MET A 281 -10.69 -8.77 -5.77
CA MET A 281 -9.97 -9.12 -7.00
C MET A 281 -10.05 -10.61 -7.35
N ARG A 282 -10.13 -11.50 -6.36
CA ARG A 282 -10.25 -12.95 -6.59
C ARG A 282 -11.70 -13.45 -6.69
N THR A 283 -12.70 -12.56 -6.61
CA THR A 283 -14.13 -12.93 -6.64
C THR A 283 -14.72 -12.62 -8.02
N ALA A 284 -14.86 -13.65 -8.86
CA ALA A 284 -15.35 -13.48 -10.24
C ALA A 284 -16.77 -12.87 -10.35
N ARG A 285 -17.64 -13.15 -9.37
CA ARG A 285 -19.00 -12.57 -9.29
C ARG A 285 -19.19 -11.90 -7.93
N GLY A 286 -18.98 -10.59 -7.90
CA GLY A 286 -19.22 -9.76 -6.71
C GLY A 286 -20.70 -9.38 -6.52
N THR A 287 -20.94 -8.42 -5.63
CA THR A 287 -22.28 -7.95 -5.23
C THR A 287 -22.76 -6.70 -5.97
N ALA A 288 -21.99 -6.22 -6.94
CA ALA A 288 -22.32 -5.02 -7.72
C ALA A 288 -23.60 -5.16 -8.56
N ASN A 289 -24.11 -6.38 -8.75
CA ASN A 289 -25.41 -6.62 -9.37
C ASN A 289 -26.56 -5.95 -8.59
N LEU A 290 -26.49 -5.87 -7.26
CA LEU A 290 -27.50 -5.15 -6.47
C LEU A 290 -27.40 -3.64 -6.67
N ILE A 291 -26.18 -3.09 -6.76
CA ILE A 291 -25.95 -1.68 -7.09
C ILE A 291 -26.55 -1.36 -8.46
N GLN A 292 -26.32 -2.22 -9.46
CA GLN A 292 -26.92 -2.08 -10.80
C GLN A 292 -28.45 -2.10 -10.75
N ALA A 293 -29.05 -3.03 -10.01
CA ALA A 293 -30.50 -3.09 -9.86
C ALA A 293 -31.07 -1.84 -9.17
N GLN A 294 -30.42 -1.33 -8.12
CA GLN A 294 -30.82 -0.11 -7.43
C GLN A 294 -30.76 1.11 -8.36
N ARG A 295 -29.65 1.28 -9.07
CA ARG A 295 -29.45 2.38 -10.04
C ARG A 295 -30.51 2.36 -11.14
N ASP A 296 -30.85 1.18 -11.63
CA ASP A 296 -31.91 1.05 -12.61
C ASP A 296 -33.29 1.35 -12.01
N PHE A 297 -33.57 0.89 -10.79
CA PHE A 297 -34.84 1.13 -10.10
C PHE A 297 -35.13 2.63 -9.90
N PHE A 298 -34.20 3.40 -9.32
CA PHE A 298 -34.48 4.81 -8.99
C PHE A 298 -34.22 5.78 -10.15
N GLY A 299 -33.46 5.37 -11.17
CA GLY A 299 -32.91 6.29 -12.17
C GLY A 299 -32.89 5.79 -13.61
N ALA A 300 -33.47 4.62 -13.89
CA ALA A 300 -33.47 4.00 -15.22
C ALA A 300 -32.07 3.95 -15.88
N HIS A 301 -31.02 3.73 -15.06
CA HIS A 301 -29.63 3.70 -15.54
C HIS A 301 -29.28 2.45 -16.35
N GLY A 302 -30.14 1.43 -16.36
CA GLY A 302 -29.95 0.17 -17.06
C GLY A 302 -28.87 -0.74 -16.46
N PHE A 303 -28.82 -1.98 -16.94
CA PHE A 303 -27.80 -2.96 -16.61
C PHE A 303 -27.53 -3.95 -17.75
N GLU A 304 -26.42 -4.68 -17.66
CA GLU A 304 -26.12 -5.82 -18.50
C GLU A 304 -26.50 -7.13 -17.80
N ARG A 305 -26.84 -8.15 -18.59
CA ARG A 305 -27.31 -9.45 -18.09
C ARG A 305 -26.29 -10.54 -18.33
N LEU A 306 -26.26 -11.52 -17.42
CA LEU A 306 -25.37 -12.69 -17.52
C LEU A 306 -25.73 -13.62 -18.68
N ASP A 307 -27.00 -13.62 -19.12
CA ASP A 307 -27.48 -14.41 -20.25
C ASP A 307 -27.28 -13.71 -21.60
N GLY A 308 -26.69 -12.51 -21.62
CA GLY A 308 -26.43 -11.75 -22.84
C GLY A 308 -27.68 -11.17 -23.53
N ILE A 309 -28.87 -11.32 -22.91
CA ILE A 309 -30.10 -10.71 -23.44
C ILE A 309 -29.95 -9.19 -23.38
N ALA A 310 -30.33 -8.51 -24.47
CA ALA A 310 -30.16 -7.06 -24.61
C ALA A 310 -31.14 -6.22 -23.77
N ASP A 311 -31.98 -6.84 -22.93
CA ASP A 311 -32.89 -6.15 -22.04
C ASP A 311 -32.11 -5.52 -20.87
N ARG A 312 -32.24 -4.20 -20.74
CA ARG A 312 -31.43 -3.39 -19.82
C ARG A 312 -32.20 -2.93 -18.60
N HIS A 313 -33.51 -3.13 -18.53
CA HIS A 313 -34.33 -2.61 -17.44
C HIS A 313 -35.04 -3.72 -16.69
N GLY A 314 -35.10 -3.59 -15.37
CA GLY A 314 -35.83 -4.53 -14.53
C GLY A 314 -37.33 -4.21 -14.45
N PRO A 315 -38.15 -5.14 -13.93
CA PRO A 315 -39.59 -5.00 -13.85
C PRO A 315 -40.01 -4.12 -12.65
N TRP A 316 -39.47 -2.90 -12.55
CA TRP A 316 -39.70 -2.00 -11.42
C TRP A 316 -40.99 -1.19 -11.56
N GLY A 317 -41.43 -0.96 -12.80
CA GLY A 317 -42.54 -0.08 -13.16
C GLY A 317 -43.89 -0.78 -13.35
N GLY A 318 -44.15 -1.90 -12.66
CA GLY A 318 -45.37 -2.68 -12.85
C GLY A 318 -45.97 -3.20 -11.55
N THR A 319 -46.73 -2.35 -10.85
CA THR A 319 -47.91 -2.75 -10.06
C THR A 319 -48.92 -1.59 -10.06
N ASP A 320 -49.74 -1.53 -11.10
CA ASP A 320 -51.17 -1.26 -10.94
C ASP A 320 -51.89 -2.62 -10.94
#